data_AF-A0A7C6M1Q6-F1
#
_entry.id   AF-A0A7C6M1Q6-F1
#
_cell.length_a   1.000
_cell.length_b   1.000
_cell.length_c   1.000
_cell.angle_alpha   90.00
_cell.angle_beta   90.00
_cell.angle_gamma   90.00
#
_symmetry.space_group_name_H-M   'P 1'
#
loop_
_entity.id
_entity.type
_entity.pdbx_description
1 polymer ?
#
loop_
_entity_poly.entity_id
_entity_poly.type
_entity_poly.pdbx_seq_one_letter_code
_entity_poly.pdbx_strand_id
1 'polypeptide(L)' 'MGRAFEYRKARKLKRWGNMARVFTKLGKEITMAVKAGGPDPDTNPRLRVLVQQAKKENM' A
#
# COMPACT_ATOMS: atom_id res chain seq x y z
N MET A 1 0.84 -14.83 -23.26
CA MET A 1 1.83 -14.78 -22.16
C MET A 1 2.84 -15.91 -22.38
N GLY A 2 4.15 -15.64 -22.32
CA GLY A 2 5.18 -16.66 -22.57
C GLY A 2 5.31 -17.70 -21.45
N ARG A 3 6.00 -18.83 -21.70
CA ARG A 3 6.22 -19.93 -20.73
C ARG A 3 6.72 -19.46 -19.35
N ALA A 4 7.61 -18.46 -19.31
CA ALA A 4 8.13 -17.90 -18.07
C ALA A 4 7.11 -17.11 -17.24
N PHE A 5 6.02 -16.64 -17.86
CA PHE A 5 4.88 -16.07 -17.14
C PHE A 5 4.03 -17.19 -16.56
N GLU A 6 3.66 -18.21 -17.35
CA GLU A 6 2.81 -19.31 -16.89
C GLU A 6 3.41 -20.02 -15.66
N TYR A 7 4.72 -20.27 -15.64
CA TYR A 7 5.41 -20.84 -14.47
C TYR A 7 5.33 -19.95 -13.21
N ARG A 8 5.32 -18.63 -13.37
CA ARG A 8 5.27 -17.66 -12.26
C ARG A 8 3.87 -17.11 -12.00
N LYS A 9 2.86 -17.53 -12.77
CA LYS A 9 1.53 -16.95 -12.82
C LYS A 9 0.86 -16.94 -11.46
N ALA A 10 0.82 -18.08 -10.78
CA ALA A 10 0.22 -18.20 -9.45
C ALA A 10 0.87 -17.27 -8.43
N ARG A 11 2.22 -17.22 -8.39
CA ARG A 11 2.97 -16.33 -7.48
C ARG A 11 2.71 -14.86 -7.80
N LYS A 12 2.73 -14.49 -9.08
CA LYS A 12 2.48 -13.11 -9.53
C LYS A 12 1.07 -12.66 -9.19
N LEU A 13 0.06 -13.45 -9.50
CA LEU A 13 -1.34 -13.15 -9.22
C LEU A 13 -1.60 -13.03 -7.72
N LYS A 14 -1.03 -13.93 -6.89
CA LYS A 14 -1.12 -13.82 -5.43
C LYS A 14 -0.52 -12.50 -4.93
N ARG A 15 0.65 -12.12 -5.42
CA ARG A 15 1.30 -10.86 -5.05
C ARG A 15 0.47 -9.65 -5.48
N TRP A 16 0.04 -9.61 -6.73
CA TRP A 16 -0.76 -8.49 -7.26
C TRP A 16 -2.10 -8.35 -6.56
N GLY A 17 -2.77 -9.47 -6.26
CA GLY A 17 -4.01 -9.47 -5.47
C GLY A 17 -3.81 -8.89 -4.07
N ASN A 18 -2.69 -9.20 -3.41
CA ASN A 18 -2.35 -8.59 -2.12
C ASN A 18 -2.05 -7.09 -2.27
N MET A 19 -1.21 -6.70 -3.23
CA MET A 19 -0.85 -5.31 -3.45
C MET A 19 -2.07 -4.43 -3.73
N ALA A 20 -3.00 -4.90 -4.58
CA ALA A 20 -4.24 -4.17 -4.86
C ALA A 20 -5.04 -3.89 -3.59
N ARG A 21 -5.24 -4.90 -2.72
CA ARG A 21 -6.00 -4.74 -1.46
C ARG A 21 -5.31 -3.80 -0.48
N VAL A 22 -3.99 -3.97 -0.32
CA VAL A 22 -3.18 -3.18 0.61
C VAL A 22 -3.13 -1.71 0.18
N PHE A 23 -2.93 -1.44 -1.11
CA PHE A 23 -2.87 -0.07 -1.63
C PHE A 23 -4.19 0.67 -1.47
N THR A 24 -5.33 0.02 -1.77
CA THR A 24 -6.65 0.63 -1.55
C THR A 24 -6.88 0.96 -0.08
N LYS A 25 -6.50 0.06 0.84
CA LYS A 25 -6.65 0.29 2.29
C LYS A 25 -5.76 1.43 2.78
N LEU A 26 -4.46 1.39 2.46
CA LEU A 26 -3.50 2.42 2.88
C LEU A 26 -3.85 3.80 2.30
N GLY A 27 -4.23 3.88 1.03
CA GLY A 27 -4.64 5.16 0.42
C GLY A 27 -5.84 5.78 1.12
N LYS A 28 -6.85 4.97 1.47
CA LYS A 28 -8.01 5.44 2.25
C LYS A 28 -7.60 5.90 3.64
N GLU A 29 -6.77 5.14 4.34
CA GLU A 29 -6.32 5.48 5.69
C GLU A 29 -5.45 6.73 5.74
N ILE A 30 -4.55 6.91 4.77
CA ILE A 30 -3.75 8.14 4.62
C ILE A 30 -4.67 9.33 4.41
N THR A 31 -5.63 9.22 3.49
CA THR A 31 -6.61 10.30 3.22
C THR A 31 -7.39 10.67 4.47
N MET A 32 -7.84 9.69 5.26
CA MET A 32 -8.53 9.95 6.52
C MET A 32 -7.61 10.57 7.58
N ALA A 33 -6.36 10.12 7.68
CA ALA A 33 -5.39 10.66 8.63
C ALA A 33 -5.07 12.13 8.33
N VAL A 34 -4.89 12.47 7.04
CA VAL A 34 -4.68 13.85 6.59
C VAL A 34 -5.89 14.74 6.94
N LYS A 35 -7.11 14.26 6.68
CA LYS A 35 -8.33 15.00 7.04
C LYS A 35 -8.49 15.21 8.55
N ALA A 36 -8.01 14.29 9.37
CA ALA A 36 -8.18 14.34 10.82
C ALA A 36 -7.10 15.17 11.54
N GLY A 37 -5.86 15.15 11.06
CA GLY A 37 -4.71 15.72 11.78
C GLY A 37 -3.77 16.58 10.92
N GLY A 38 -4.19 16.94 9.71
CA GLY A 38 -3.36 17.70 8.77
C GLY A 38 -2.39 16.85 7.94
N PRO A 39 -1.78 17.46 6.92
CA PRO A 39 -0.93 16.77 5.94
C PRO A 39 0.50 16.50 6.44
N ASP A 40 0.91 17.09 7.55
CA ASP A 40 2.27 17.02 8.07
C ASP A 40 2.50 15.74 8.90
N PRO A 41 3.40 14.82 8.48
CA PRO A 41 3.68 13.58 9.21
C PRO A 41 4.43 13.81 10.54
N ASP A 42 5.06 14.97 10.69
CA ASP A 42 5.77 15.35 11.91
C ASP A 42 4.80 15.70 13.05
N THR A 43 3.67 16.32 12.73
CA THR A 43 2.63 16.69 13.70
C THR A 43 1.51 15.65 13.81
N ASN A 44 1.42 14.71 12.86
CA ASN A 44 0.42 13.66 12.82
C ASN A 44 1.03 12.24 12.94
N PRO A 45 1.09 11.66 14.16
CA PRO A 45 1.68 10.33 14.39
C PRO A 45 1.01 9.22 13.58
N ARG A 46 -0.31 9.32 13.35
CA ARG A 46 -1.07 8.35 12.56
C ARG A 46 -0.62 8.36 11.11
N LEU A 47 -0.48 9.56 10.53
CA LEU A 47 0.02 9.71 9.16
C LEU A 47 1.44 9.17 9.02
N ARG A 48 2.32 9.43 10.01
CA ARG A 48 3.69 8.92 10.03
C ARG A 48 3.76 7.41 9.94
N VAL A 49 2.95 6.70 10.74
CA VAL A 49 2.90 5.23 10.73
C VAL A 49 2.40 4.72 9.38
N LEU A 50 1.36 5.34 8.82
CA LEU A 50 0.79 4.95 7.53
C LEU A 50 1.78 5.14 6.37
N VAL A 51 2.55 6.24 6.38
CA VAL A 51 3.61 6.47 5.39
C VAL A 51 4.72 5.43 5.51
N GLN A 52 5.11 5.05 6.73
CA GLN A 52 6.09 3.97 6.92
C GLN A 52 5.56 2.61 6.43
N GLN A 53 4.28 2.31 6.65
CA GLN A 53 3.65 1.09 6.15
C GLN A 53 3.57 1.08 4.61
N ALA A 54 3.22 2.21 3.99
CA ALA A 54 3.24 2.38 2.54
C ALA A 54 4.62 2.07 1.95
N LYS A 55 5.69 2.65 2.52
CA LYS A 55 7.07 2.38 2.09
C LYS A 55 7.46 0.90 2.19
N LYS A 56 7.02 0.19 3.24
CA LYS A 56 7.30 -1.26 3.40
C LYS A 56 6.63 -2.10 2.31
N GLU A 57 5.46 -1.68 1.84
CA GLU A 57 4.69 -2.38 0.81
C GLU A 57 5.14 -2.03 -0.62
N ASN A 58 6.19 -1.21 -0.78
CA ASN A 58 6.61 -0.60 -2.04
C ASN A 58 5.46 0.17 -2.72
N MET A 59 4.67 0.88 -1.90
CA MET A 59 3.72 1.91 -2.34
C MET A 59 4.40 3.27 -2.39
#